data_AF-A0A2N9ZY24-F1
#
_entry.id   AF-A0A2N9ZY24-F1
#
_cell.length_a   1.000
_cell.length_b   1.000
_cell.length_c   1.000
_cell.angle_alpha   90.00
_cell.angle_beta   90.00
_cell.angle_gamma   90.00
#
_symmetry.space_group_name_H-M   'P 1'
#
loop_
_entity.id
_entity.type
_entity.pdbx_description
1 polymer ?
#
loop_
_entity_poly.entity_id
_entity_poly.type
_entity_poly.pdbx_seq_one_letter_code
_entity_poly.pdbx_strand_id
1 'polypeptide(L)' 'MPMTQKEMVKLLTAHGWIKTRGGKGSHIKMEKQGERPITIPHGELNKYTERGIRKQAGL' A
#
# COMPACT_ATOMS: atom_id res chain seq x y z
N MET A 1 -13.23 1.66 -11.93
CA MET A 1 -11.94 1.06 -12.31
C MET A 1 -11.29 0.49 -11.05
N PRO A 2 -10.60 -0.65 -11.11
CA PRO A 2 -9.89 -1.19 -9.94
C PRO A 2 -8.78 -0.23 -9.50
N MET A 3 -8.56 -0.11 -8.19
CA MET A 3 -7.52 0.76 -7.65
C MET A 3 -6.13 0.26 -8.08
N THR A 4 -5.27 1.15 -8.54
CA THR A 4 -3.89 0.81 -8.94
C THR A 4 -2.91 0.89 -7.77
N GLN A 5 -1.73 0.27 -7.93
CA GLN A 5 -0.60 0.41 -6.99
C GLN A 5 -0.27 1.89 -6.70
N LYS A 6 -0.30 2.75 -7.73
CA LYS A 6 0.02 4.19 -7.61
C LYS A 6 -1.04 4.93 -6.79
N GLU A 7 -2.32 4.63 -7.01
CA GLU A 7 -3.42 5.21 -6.25
C GLU A 7 -3.41 4.75 -4.80
N MET A 8 -3.12 3.46 -4.55
CA MET A 8 -2.99 2.93 -3.19
C MET A 8 -1.82 3.58 -2.45
N VAL A 9 -0.66 3.76 -3.10
CA VAL A 9 0.47 4.51 -2.51
C VAL A 9 0.05 5.93 -2.17
N LYS A 10 -0.63 6.64 -3.09
CA LYS A 10 -1.10 8.01 -2.85
C LYS A 10 -2.08 8.09 -1.67
N LEU A 11 -3.01 7.14 -1.58
CA LEU A 11 -3.96 7.03 -0.47
C LEU A 11 -3.22 6.84 0.86
N LEU A 12 -2.35 5.83 0.94
CA LEU A 12 -1.62 5.56 2.18
C LEU A 12 -0.70 6.73 2.57
N THR A 13 -0.07 7.41 1.61
CA THR A 13 0.72 8.61 1.89
C THR A 13 -0.11 9.74 2.49
N ALA A 14 -1.35 9.94 2.04
CA ALA A 14 -2.27 10.89 2.68
C ALA A 14 -2.60 10.52 4.14
N HIS A 15 -2.51 9.24 4.50
CA HIS A 15 -2.71 8.72 5.86
C HIS A 15 -1.40 8.56 6.67
N GLY A 16 -0.32 9.19 6.22
CA GLY A 16 0.96 9.26 6.94
C GLY A 16 1.89 8.07 6.71
N TRP A 17 1.65 7.25 5.69
CA TRP A 17 2.58 6.19 5.28
C TRP A 17 3.65 6.72 4.33
N ILE A 18 4.88 6.24 4.50
CA ILE A 18 6.03 6.67 3.70
C ILE A 18 6.51 5.49 2.86
N LYS A 19 6.68 5.74 1.55
CA LYS A 19 7.29 4.77 0.64
C LYS A 19 8.77 4.59 0.99
N THR A 20 9.21 3.35 1.21
CA THR A 20 10.62 3.03 1.49
C THR A 20 11.27 2.29 0.33
N ARG A 21 12.62 2.28 0.31
CA ARG A 21 13.42 1.51 -0.65
C ARG A 21 13.45 0.00 -0.35
N GLY A 22 12.69 -0.47 0.66
CA GLY A 22 12.65 -1.86 1.08
C GLY A 22 11.75 -2.77 0.23
N GLY A 23 11.08 -2.25 -0.80
CA GLY A 23 10.31 -3.05 -1.75
C GLY A 23 11.24 -3.91 -2.63
N LYS A 24 10.90 -5.18 -2.84
CA LYS A 24 11.62 -6.08 -3.74
C LYS A 24 10.81 -6.35 -5.00
N GLY A 25 11.50 -6.42 -6.15
CA GLY A 25 10.87 -6.63 -7.45
C GLY A 25 9.85 -5.54 -7.76
N SER A 26 8.64 -5.95 -8.15
CA SER A 26 7.56 -5.03 -8.53
C SER A 26 6.75 -4.49 -7.34
N HIS A 27 7.03 -4.93 -6.11
CA HIS A 27 6.26 -4.53 -4.93
C HIS A 27 6.83 -3.26 -4.29
N ILE A 28 5.94 -2.38 -3.83
CA ILE A 28 6.30 -1.19 -3.07
C ILE A 28 6.09 -1.48 -1.58
N LYS A 29 7.07 -1.12 -0.75
CA LYS A 29 6.96 -1.17 0.71
C LYS A 29 6.61 0.22 1.26
N MET A 30 5.62 0.27 2.13
CA MET A 30 5.16 1.45 2.84
C MET A 30 5.35 1.24 4.34
N GLU A 31 5.86 2.25 5.04
CA GLU A 31 6.13 2.20 6.48
C GLU A 31 5.49 3.41 7.18
N LYS A 32 5.05 3.20 8.42
CA LYS A 32 4.54 4.24 9.31
C LYS A 32 5.01 3.91 10.72
N GLN A 33 5.46 4.91 11.47
CA GLN A 33 5.98 4.68 12.82
C GLN A 33 4.88 4.08 13.71
N GLY A 34 5.22 3.00 14.42
CA GLY A 34 4.27 2.28 15.28
C GLY A 34 3.41 1.24 14.55
N GLU A 35 3.47 1.17 13.22
CA GLU A 35 2.69 0.22 12.42
C GLU A 35 3.59 -0.83 11.74
N ARG A 36 3.01 -2.01 11.46
CA ARG A 36 3.69 -3.01 10.63
C ARG A 36 3.77 -2.51 9.18
N PRO A 37 4.90 -2.67 8.47
CA PRO A 37 5.01 -2.28 7.08
C PRO A 37 3.99 -2.98 6.17
N ILE A 38 3.48 -2.25 5.18
CA ILE A 38 2.56 -2.75 4.17
C ILE A 38 3.29 -2.91 2.85
N THR A 39 3.09 -4.06 2.18
CA THR A 39 3.65 -4.33 0.86
C THR A 39 2.54 -4.31 -0.18
N ILE A 40 2.67 -3.46 -1.19
CA ILE A 40 1.67 -3.25 -2.25
C ILE A 40 2.17 -3.89 -3.55
N PRO A 41 1.43 -4.86 -4.14
CA PRO A 41 1.79 -5.47 -5.42
C PRO A 41 1.65 -4.48 -6.58
N HIS A 42 2.30 -4.79 -7.69
CA HIS A 42 2.24 -3.97 -8.90
C HIS A 42 0.93 -4.11 -9.67
N GLY A 43 0.59 -3.08 -10.44
CA GLY A 43 -0.56 -3.07 -11.34
C GLY A 43 -1.88 -2.74 -10.65
N GLU A 44 -2.96 -3.29 -11.18
CA GLU A 44 -4.31 -3.15 -10.65
C GLU A 44 -4.52 -4.08 -9.44
N LEU A 45 -5.08 -3.53 -8.38
CA LEU A 45 -5.44 -4.25 -7.17
C LEU A 45 -6.88 -4.74 -7.32
N ASN A 46 -7.08 -6.05 -7.22
CA ASN A 46 -8.43 -6.59 -7.12
C ASN A 46 -9.09 -6.16 -5.78
N LYS A 47 -10.41 -6.29 -5.71
CA LYS A 47 -11.21 -5.87 -4.53
C LYS A 47 -10.76 -6.48 -3.20
N TYR A 48 -10.17 -7.68 -3.22
CA TYR A 48 -9.70 -8.37 -2.01
C TYR A 48 -8.35 -7.81 -1.55
N THR A 49 -7.43 -7.60 -2.49
CA THR A 49 -6.12 -6.99 -2.21
C THR A 49 -6.29 -5.56 -1.72
N GLU A 50 -7.14 -4.77 -2.38
CA GLU A 50 -7.44 -3.40 -1.94
C GLU A 50 -8.00 -3.40 -0.51
N ARG A 51 -9.03 -4.20 -0.25
CA ARG A 51 -9.65 -4.31 1.08
C ARG A 51 -8.67 -4.80 2.14
N GLY A 52 -7.80 -5.75 1.80
CA GLY A 52 -6.77 -6.27 2.69
C GLY A 52 -5.77 -5.20 3.11
N ILE A 53 -5.31 -4.38 2.15
CA ILE A 53 -4.39 -3.28 2.41
C ILE A 53 -5.06 -2.19 3.25
N ARG A 54 -6.32 -1.81 2.96
CA ARG A 54 -7.07 -0.84 3.77
C ARG A 54 -7.21 -1.30 5.22
N LYS A 55 -7.60 -2.56 5.43
CA LYS A 55 -7.70 -3.15 6.78
C LYS A 55 -6.36 -3.14 7.51
N GLN A 56 -5.26 -3.45 6.83
CA GLN A 56 -3.91 -3.37 7.43
C GLN A 56 -3.51 -1.93 7.78
N ALA A 57 -3.99 -0.94 7.02
CA ALA A 57 -3.76 0.47 7.26
C ALA A 57 -4.72 1.10 8.30
N GLY A 58 -5.67 0.34 8.82
CA GLY A 58 -6.71 0.85 9.74
C GLY A 58 -7.77 1.72 9.04
N LEU A 59 -8.04 1.45 7.76
CA LEU A 59 -8.98 2.18 6.89
C LEU A 59 -10.15 1.29 6.43
#